data_AF-A0A6N6KVM7-F1
#
_entry.id   AF-A0A6N6KVM7-F1
#
_cell.length_a   1.000
_cell.length_b   1.000
_cell.length_c   1.000
_cell.angle_alpha   90.00
_cell.angle_beta   90.00
_cell.angle_gamma   90.00
#
_symmetry.space_group_name_H-M   'P 1'
#
loop_
_entity.id
_entity.type
_entity.pdbx_description
1 polymer ?
#
loop_
_entity_poly.entity_id
_entity_poly.type
_entity_poly.pdbx_seq_one_letter_code
_entity_poly.pdbx_strand_id
1 'polypeptide(L)'
;MKGFLRPLIFLVMLLFACRTSSPTVPPSPIAPTTEAPLTAFVPTDEPDLVTNSGSLNPKLVVQVANDDGSPRPVLRNPQWAEDDTAIIYTLSTLNGERRFAYEMDSGETLSLSATLPPEDNSGLISPSGRYQIVVDTSNFPSPESGNTLPPFELWMVDNSSGERTLLLAEAQGEPIVEWHADERLFVLGLGAFGEATLYIGSTEIVQVVPLEDFADHAGWTYYGWSVSPNSNKLALASSDFSQLQIISLEDGSSQYAEGGNAAFFYWTPDSQRVYYKALSLKSGMEFDGYYVYDTAAQSSELLLTQDILTAEGLCLQSCYFVPSPDGSRALVGWGDYTHDYLWLIDFP
;
A
#
# COMPACT_ATOMS: atom_id res chain seq x y z
N MET A 1 22.06 -28.92 27.58
CA MET A 1 22.97 -27.76 27.52
C MET A 1 22.60 -26.91 26.31
N LYS A 2 21.70 -25.94 26.49
CA LYS A 2 21.53 -24.75 25.65
C LYS A 2 21.03 -23.67 26.61
N GLY A 3 21.93 -22.79 27.00
CA GLY A 3 21.70 -21.76 28.00
C GLY A 3 21.08 -20.52 27.34
N PHE A 4 19.97 -20.06 27.89
CA PHE A 4 19.40 -18.74 27.63
C PHE A 4 20.29 -17.68 28.29
N LEU A 5 20.86 -16.78 27.48
CA LEU A 5 21.31 -15.47 27.95
C LEU A 5 20.42 -14.41 27.28
N ARG A 6 19.59 -13.74 28.08
CA ARG A 6 18.99 -12.45 27.73
C ARG A 6 19.93 -11.35 28.23
N PRO A 7 20.24 -10.29 27.47
CA PRO A 7 20.87 -9.12 28.04
C PRO A 7 19.84 -8.15 28.61
N LEU A 8 20.15 -7.72 29.83
CA LEU A 8 19.57 -6.65 30.62
C LEU A 8 20.00 -5.30 30.01
N ILE A 9 19.07 -4.42 29.62
CA ILE A 9 19.39 -3.09 29.08
C ILE A 9 19.38 -2.06 30.22
N PHE A 10 20.51 -1.39 30.42
CA PHE A 10 20.72 -0.30 31.37
C PHE A 10 20.34 1.06 30.76
N LEU A 11 19.63 1.85 31.54
CA LEU A 11 19.25 3.25 31.29
C LEU A 11 20.45 4.19 31.51
N VAL A 12 20.76 5.05 30.54
CA VAL A 12 21.65 6.22 30.73
C VAL A 12 20.96 7.47 30.19
N MET A 13 20.59 8.38 31.09
CA MET A 13 20.23 9.76 30.78
C MET A 13 21.48 10.58 30.47
N LEU A 14 21.42 11.44 29.46
CA LEU A 14 22.34 12.57 29.32
C LEU A 14 21.65 13.79 28.70
N LEU A 15 21.63 14.87 29.48
CA LEU A 15 21.26 16.25 29.13
C LEU A 15 22.36 16.91 28.29
N PHE A 16 22.01 17.64 27.23
CA PHE A 16 22.68 18.87 26.75
C PHE A 16 21.66 19.67 25.90
N ALA A 17 21.19 20.83 26.35
CA ALA A 17 21.77 22.19 26.20
C ALA A 17 21.30 22.93 24.93
N CYS A 18 20.52 23.99 25.17
CA CYS A 18 20.03 24.97 24.21
C CYS A 18 21.12 25.52 23.27
N ARG A 19 20.79 25.59 21.97
CA ARG A 19 21.26 26.65 21.08
C ARG A 19 20.08 27.30 20.40
N THR A 20 19.97 28.61 20.58
CA THR A 20 18.98 29.50 19.97
C THR A 20 19.41 29.85 18.54
N SER A 21 18.58 29.55 17.55
CA SER A 21 18.65 30.14 16.20
C SER A 21 17.58 31.23 16.06
N SER A 22 17.96 32.31 15.36
CA SER A 22 17.14 33.51 15.13
C SER A 22 15.94 33.24 14.22
N PRO A 23 14.84 34.03 14.33
CA PRO A 23 13.59 33.76 13.63
C PRO A 23 13.68 34.12 12.14
N THR A 24 13.32 33.16 11.28
CA THR A 24 13.07 33.38 9.86
C THR A 24 11.65 33.89 9.69
N VAL A 25 11.48 35.04 9.01
CA VAL A 25 10.18 35.64 8.71
C VAL A 25 9.41 34.70 7.76
N PRO A 26 8.16 34.31 8.06
CA PRO A 26 7.37 33.48 7.15
C PRO A 26 6.97 34.29 5.91
N PRO A 27 7.00 33.71 4.70
CA PRO A 27 6.44 34.36 3.52
C PRO A 27 4.92 34.50 3.68
N SER A 28 4.39 35.64 3.22
CA SER A 28 2.95 35.92 3.25
C SER A 28 2.15 34.87 2.47
N PRO A 29 0.96 34.48 2.95
CA PRO A 29 0.10 33.53 2.26
C PRO A 29 -0.36 34.14 0.91
N ILE A 30 -0.11 33.40 -0.17
CA ILE A 30 -0.64 33.68 -1.49
C ILE A 30 -2.13 33.34 -1.45
N ALA A 31 -2.98 34.30 -1.82
CA ALA A 31 -4.43 34.11 -1.86
C ALA A 31 -4.80 33.05 -2.91
N PRO A 32 -5.79 32.18 -2.64
CA PRO A 32 -6.23 31.17 -3.60
C PRO A 32 -6.79 31.84 -4.84
N THR A 33 -6.26 31.50 -6.00
CA THR A 33 -6.82 31.86 -7.31
C THR A 33 -7.83 30.82 -7.74
N THR A 34 -9.06 31.26 -8.01
CA THR A 34 -10.14 30.47 -8.62
C THR A 34 -9.83 30.28 -10.11
N GLU A 35 -9.22 29.16 -10.47
CA GLU A 35 -9.19 28.67 -11.86
C GLU A 35 -10.49 27.94 -12.19
N ALA A 36 -10.88 27.96 -13.47
CA ALA A 36 -12.09 27.29 -13.95
C ALA A 36 -12.02 25.78 -13.67
N PRO A 37 -13.10 25.16 -13.18
CA PRO A 37 -13.10 23.74 -12.82
C PRO A 37 -12.90 22.88 -14.07
N LEU A 38 -11.98 21.92 -14.00
CA LEU A 38 -12.12 20.67 -14.75
C LEU A 38 -13.51 20.11 -14.40
N THR A 39 -14.36 19.88 -15.41
CA THR A 39 -15.69 19.31 -15.22
C THR A 39 -15.53 17.84 -14.83
N ALA A 40 -15.23 17.58 -13.56
CA ALA A 40 -14.97 16.24 -13.02
C ALA A 40 -16.24 15.57 -12.46
N PHE A 41 -17.40 16.22 -12.55
CA PHE A 41 -18.61 15.77 -11.89
C PHE A 41 -19.83 15.99 -12.76
N VAL A 42 -20.36 14.90 -13.29
CA VAL A 42 -21.78 14.78 -13.57
C VAL A 42 -22.29 13.74 -12.57
N PRO A 43 -22.95 14.14 -11.47
CA PRO A 43 -23.89 13.23 -10.82
C PRO A 43 -24.91 12.90 -11.90
N THR A 44 -24.82 11.73 -12.51
CA THR A 44 -25.85 11.31 -13.45
C THR A 44 -27.09 10.98 -12.63
N ASP A 45 -28.07 11.88 -12.65
CA ASP A 45 -29.44 11.44 -12.50
C ASP A 45 -29.73 10.47 -13.66
N GLU A 46 -29.97 9.20 -13.32
CA GLU A 46 -30.47 8.06 -14.14
C GLU A 46 -29.44 7.01 -14.67
N PRO A 47 -29.82 5.71 -14.78
CA PRO A 47 -31.18 5.12 -14.68
C PRO A 47 -31.40 4.30 -13.40
N ASP A 48 -32.68 4.13 -13.04
CA ASP A 48 -33.14 3.09 -12.11
C ASP A 48 -32.66 1.70 -12.58
N LEU A 49 -31.48 1.30 -12.13
CA LEU A 49 -31.05 -0.10 -12.11
C LEU A 49 -31.77 -0.78 -10.95
N VAL A 50 -33.05 -1.11 -11.15
CA VAL A 50 -33.77 -2.02 -10.26
C VAL A 50 -33.25 -3.43 -10.51
N THR A 51 -32.24 -3.85 -9.75
CA THR A 51 -31.83 -5.25 -9.66
C THR A 51 -32.45 -5.89 -8.40
N ASN A 52 -33.16 -7.01 -8.60
CA ASN A 52 -33.95 -7.70 -7.56
C ASN A 52 -33.09 -8.56 -6.60
N SER A 53 -31.85 -8.15 -6.31
CA SER A 53 -30.96 -8.87 -5.41
C SER A 53 -29.88 -7.93 -4.88
N GLY A 54 -30.15 -7.27 -3.74
CA GLY A 54 -29.17 -6.51 -2.96
C GLY A 54 -28.27 -5.58 -3.81
N SER A 55 -28.83 -4.47 -4.32
CA SER A 55 -28.10 -3.60 -5.24
C SER A 55 -26.87 -2.98 -4.56
N LEU A 56 -25.72 -3.14 -5.21
CA LEU A 56 -24.55 -2.30 -4.96
C LEU A 56 -24.86 -0.92 -5.54
N ASN A 57 -25.54 -0.05 -4.78
CA ASN A 57 -25.77 1.32 -5.22
C ASN A 57 -24.47 2.11 -5.11
N PRO A 58 -23.81 2.51 -6.21
CA PRO A 58 -22.66 3.40 -6.13
C PRO A 58 -23.09 4.70 -5.47
N LYS A 59 -22.56 4.99 -4.29
CA LYS A 59 -22.78 6.30 -3.65
C LYS A 59 -21.92 7.40 -4.25
N LEU A 60 -20.84 7.02 -4.92
CA LEU A 60 -19.93 7.91 -5.63
C LEU A 60 -19.54 7.23 -6.93
N VAL A 61 -19.54 7.99 -8.02
CA VAL A 61 -18.93 7.63 -9.30
C VAL A 61 -18.03 8.79 -9.71
N VAL A 62 -16.73 8.63 -9.53
CA VAL A 62 -15.76 9.57 -10.10
C VAL A 62 -15.46 9.12 -11.52
N GLN A 63 -16.10 9.74 -12.51
CA GLN A 63 -15.80 9.49 -13.93
C GLN A 63 -14.79 10.53 -14.40
N VAL A 64 -13.62 10.07 -14.82
CA VAL A 64 -12.59 10.93 -15.40
C VAL A 64 -12.65 10.79 -16.93
N ALA A 65 -13.30 11.75 -17.58
CA ALA A 65 -13.41 11.80 -19.05
C ALA A 65 -12.83 13.11 -19.59
N ASN A 66 -12.13 13.03 -20.73
CA ASN A 66 -11.77 14.19 -21.52
C ASN A 66 -12.66 14.22 -22.77
N ASP A 67 -13.52 15.23 -22.87
CA ASP A 67 -14.36 15.44 -24.05
C ASP A 67 -13.58 15.99 -25.27
N ASP A 68 -12.35 16.47 -25.05
CA ASP A 68 -11.56 17.22 -26.03
C ASP A 68 -10.45 16.41 -26.73
N GLY A 69 -10.32 15.12 -26.42
CA GLY A 69 -9.31 14.24 -27.00
C GLY A 69 -7.89 14.45 -26.44
N SER A 70 -7.70 15.27 -25.40
CA SER A 70 -6.43 15.35 -24.69
C SER A 70 -6.15 14.07 -23.88
N PRO A 71 -4.88 13.78 -23.54
CA PRO A 71 -4.54 12.57 -22.79
C PRO A 71 -5.18 12.58 -21.40
N ARG A 72 -5.79 11.45 -21.07
CA ARG A 72 -6.75 11.31 -19.97
C ARG A 72 -6.06 11.47 -18.62
N PRO A 73 -6.64 12.22 -17.66
CA PRO A 73 -6.23 12.09 -16.28
C PRO A 73 -6.49 10.65 -15.83
N VAL A 74 -5.54 10.08 -15.10
CA VAL A 74 -5.66 8.74 -14.50
C VAL A 74 -5.93 8.91 -13.02
N LEU A 75 -6.96 8.25 -12.52
CA LEU A 75 -7.22 8.20 -11.07
C LEU A 75 -6.16 7.30 -10.41
N ARG A 76 -5.46 7.84 -9.42
CA ARG A 76 -4.40 7.15 -8.69
C ARG A 76 -4.62 7.28 -7.19
N ASN A 77 -4.18 6.24 -6.49
CA ASN A 77 -4.02 6.22 -5.03
C ASN A 77 -5.27 6.73 -4.27
N PRO A 78 -6.48 6.23 -4.58
CA PRO A 78 -7.63 6.54 -3.73
C PRO A 78 -7.36 6.01 -2.32
N GLN A 79 -7.67 6.81 -1.31
CA GLN A 79 -7.53 6.46 0.10
C GLN A 79 -8.60 7.14 0.93
N TRP A 80 -8.96 6.54 2.05
CA TRP A 80 -9.83 7.19 3.02
C TRP A 80 -9.08 8.24 3.83
N ALA A 81 -9.77 9.30 4.20
CA ALA A 81 -9.34 10.12 5.34
C ALA A 81 -9.38 9.28 6.62
N GLU A 82 -8.50 9.59 7.57
CA GLU A 82 -8.35 8.81 8.82
C GLU A 82 -9.65 8.77 9.64
N ASP A 83 -10.48 9.81 9.53
CA ASP A 83 -11.77 9.94 10.22
C ASP A 83 -12.97 9.38 9.41
N ASP A 84 -12.72 8.77 8.25
CA ASP A 84 -13.74 8.18 7.37
C ASP A 84 -14.77 9.20 6.82
N THR A 85 -14.43 10.50 6.87
CA THR A 85 -15.32 11.59 6.40
C THR A 85 -15.07 12.01 4.96
N ALA A 86 -13.96 11.58 4.36
CA ALA A 86 -13.59 11.96 3.01
C ALA A 86 -12.80 10.88 2.27
N ILE A 87 -12.80 10.96 0.95
CA ILE A 87 -11.98 10.15 0.05
C ILE A 87 -10.92 11.07 -0.58
N ILE A 88 -9.65 10.75 -0.39
CA ILE A 88 -8.54 11.47 -0.99
C ILE A 88 -8.08 10.69 -2.22
N TYR A 89 -7.88 11.36 -3.35
CA TYR A 89 -7.39 10.73 -4.57
C TYR A 89 -6.50 11.67 -5.37
N THR A 90 -5.63 11.10 -6.21
CA THR A 90 -4.76 11.83 -7.12
C THR A 90 -5.29 11.69 -8.55
N LEU A 91 -5.37 12.79 -9.29
CA LEU A 91 -5.54 12.76 -10.75
C LEU A 91 -4.18 13.07 -11.39
N SER A 92 -3.66 12.09 -12.12
CA SER A 92 -2.38 12.20 -12.84
C SER A 92 -2.66 12.60 -14.28
N THR A 93 -2.22 13.78 -14.70
CA THR A 93 -2.35 14.29 -16.08
C THR A 93 -0.98 14.41 -16.73
N LEU A 94 -0.92 14.65 -18.05
CA LEU A 94 0.35 15.02 -18.70
C LEU A 94 1.00 16.27 -18.12
N ASN A 95 0.22 17.17 -17.52
CA ASN A 95 0.69 18.43 -16.97
C ASN A 95 1.08 18.31 -15.49
N GLY A 96 1.09 17.08 -14.95
CA GLY A 96 1.40 16.77 -13.57
C GLY A 96 0.21 16.21 -12.80
N GLU A 97 0.43 16.02 -11.50
CA GLU A 97 -0.53 15.40 -10.61
C GLU A 97 -1.23 16.44 -9.74
N ARG A 98 -2.51 16.22 -9.49
CA ARG A 98 -3.32 17.05 -8.58
C ARG A 98 -4.06 16.16 -7.61
N ARG A 99 -4.10 16.55 -6.34
CA ARG A 99 -4.83 15.84 -5.29
C ARG A 99 -6.17 16.49 -5.00
N PHE A 100 -7.14 15.66 -4.67
CA PHE A 100 -8.50 16.06 -4.33
C PHE A 100 -8.95 15.34 -3.07
N ALA A 101 -9.88 15.95 -2.34
CA ALA A 101 -10.65 15.33 -1.28
C ALA A 101 -12.14 15.43 -1.63
N TYR A 102 -12.84 14.30 -1.67
CA TYR A 102 -14.29 14.23 -1.77
C TYR A 102 -14.86 14.06 -0.36
N GLU A 103 -15.61 15.04 0.12
CA GLU A 103 -16.25 14.98 1.43
C GLU A 103 -17.55 14.19 1.38
N MET A 104 -17.68 13.19 2.25
CA MET A 104 -18.79 12.24 2.25
C MET A 104 -20.13 12.86 2.64
N ASP A 105 -20.11 13.80 3.60
CA ASP A 105 -21.33 14.41 4.13
C ASP A 105 -21.90 15.49 3.20
N SER A 106 -21.02 16.28 2.57
CA SER A 106 -21.39 17.40 1.72
C SER A 106 -21.50 17.00 0.24
N GLY A 107 -20.81 15.93 -0.17
CA GLY A 107 -20.62 15.57 -1.57
C GLY A 107 -19.74 16.55 -2.33
N GLU A 108 -19.08 17.49 -1.64
CA GLU A 108 -18.21 18.48 -2.25
C GLU A 108 -16.81 17.90 -2.52
N THR A 109 -16.17 18.40 -3.58
CA THR A 109 -14.78 18.06 -3.89
C THR A 109 -13.88 19.28 -3.74
N LEU A 110 -12.84 19.12 -2.93
CA LEU A 110 -11.86 20.14 -2.63
C LEU A 110 -10.53 19.81 -3.31
N SER A 111 -9.94 20.79 -3.99
CA SER A 111 -8.58 20.67 -4.52
C SER A 111 -7.56 20.85 -3.41
N LEU A 112 -6.67 19.89 -3.23
CA LEU A 112 -5.60 19.91 -2.24
C LEU A 112 -4.35 20.56 -2.86
N SER A 113 -3.89 21.67 -2.30
CA SER A 113 -2.87 22.54 -2.92
C SER A 113 -1.41 22.04 -2.86
N ALA A 114 -1.18 20.74 -2.62
CA ALA A 114 0.18 20.21 -2.51
C ALA A 114 0.60 19.52 -3.81
N THR A 115 1.56 20.11 -4.53
CA THR A 115 2.35 19.39 -5.52
C THR A 115 3.26 18.43 -4.77
N LEU A 116 3.00 17.13 -4.86
CA LEU A 116 3.92 16.13 -4.31
C LEU A 116 5.20 16.10 -5.16
N PRO A 117 6.37 15.87 -4.56
CA PRO A 117 7.52 15.42 -5.34
C PRO A 117 7.15 14.10 -6.04
N PRO A 118 7.67 13.84 -7.25
CA PRO A 118 7.36 12.62 -8.00
C PRO A 118 7.59 11.36 -7.14
N GLU A 119 6.62 10.45 -7.16
CA GLU A 119 6.41 9.28 -6.27
C GLU A 119 7.49 8.17 -6.33
N ASP A 120 8.65 8.39 -6.95
CA ASP A 120 9.59 7.31 -7.31
C ASP A 120 10.48 6.78 -6.16
N ASN A 121 10.29 7.25 -4.93
CA ASN A 121 10.99 6.72 -3.74
C ASN A 121 10.03 6.11 -2.72
N SER A 122 8.79 5.82 -3.10
CA SER A 122 7.78 5.26 -2.19
C SER A 122 8.30 3.98 -1.55
N GLY A 123 8.41 3.99 -0.22
CA GLY A 123 8.92 2.87 0.58
C GLY A 123 10.40 2.94 0.96
N LEU A 124 11.30 3.57 0.19
CA LEU A 124 12.73 3.60 0.55
C LEU A 124 13.07 4.56 1.69
N ILE A 125 12.18 5.48 2.02
CA ILE A 125 12.34 6.43 3.12
C ILE A 125 11.34 6.09 4.22
N SER A 126 11.82 6.01 5.46
CA SER A 126 10.99 5.77 6.64
C SER A 126 9.95 6.89 6.88
N PRO A 127 8.82 6.61 7.55
CA PRO A 127 7.73 7.58 7.77
C PRO A 127 8.14 8.94 8.36
N SER A 128 9.11 8.97 9.27
CA SER A 128 9.66 10.17 9.90
C SER A 128 10.72 10.86 9.04
N GLY A 129 11.20 10.20 7.98
CA GLY A 129 12.32 10.62 7.17
C GLY A 129 13.69 10.38 7.83
N ARG A 130 13.75 9.73 9.00
CA ARG A 130 15.00 9.49 9.72
C ARG A 130 15.89 8.48 9.01
N TYR A 131 15.32 7.38 8.53
CA TYR A 131 16.05 6.33 7.83
C TYR A 131 15.75 6.33 6.34
N GLN A 132 16.75 5.98 5.54
CA GLN A 132 16.63 5.76 4.10
C GLN A 132 17.38 4.49 3.70
N ILE A 133 16.76 3.69 2.83
CA ILE A 133 17.40 2.58 2.12
C ILE A 133 17.95 3.11 0.80
N VAL A 134 19.24 2.89 0.57
CA VAL A 134 19.96 3.34 -0.62
C VAL A 134 20.51 2.15 -1.38
N VAL A 135 20.25 2.13 -2.68
CA VAL A 135 20.82 1.20 -3.66
C VAL A 135 22.15 1.76 -4.15
N ASP A 136 23.24 1.03 -3.96
CA ASP A 136 24.57 1.40 -4.42
C ASP A 136 25.08 0.40 -5.45
N THR A 137 25.15 0.83 -6.71
CA THR A 137 25.65 0.02 -7.82
C THR A 137 27.11 0.33 -8.16
N SER A 138 27.77 1.23 -7.43
CA SER A 138 29.09 1.77 -7.83
C SER A 138 30.20 0.73 -7.86
N ASN A 139 30.07 -0.33 -7.07
CA ASN A 139 31.03 -1.44 -6.99
C ASN A 139 30.84 -2.50 -8.10
N PHE A 140 29.78 -2.40 -8.90
CA PHE A 140 29.45 -3.41 -9.90
C PHE A 140 29.64 -2.89 -11.33
N PRO A 141 30.28 -3.68 -12.21
CA PRO A 141 30.43 -3.30 -13.60
C PRO A 141 29.04 -3.14 -14.25
N SER A 142 28.91 -2.11 -15.09
CA SER A 142 27.69 -1.92 -15.90
C SER A 142 27.38 -3.20 -16.68
N PRO A 143 26.12 -3.68 -16.69
CA PRO A 143 25.79 -4.91 -17.38
C PRO A 143 26.12 -4.77 -18.88
N GLU A 144 26.96 -5.68 -19.38
CA GLU A 144 27.24 -5.82 -20.81
C GLU A 144 26.01 -6.44 -21.49
N SER A 145 24.97 -5.63 -21.74
CA SER A 145 23.76 -5.99 -22.49
C SER A 145 22.98 -7.22 -21.96
N GLY A 146 21.95 -6.97 -21.15
CA GLY A 146 20.97 -7.97 -20.72
C GLY A 146 19.81 -7.35 -19.94
N ASN A 147 18.66 -8.03 -19.92
CA ASN A 147 17.45 -7.62 -19.16
C ASN A 147 17.58 -7.84 -17.64
N THR A 148 18.76 -8.20 -17.12
CA THR A 148 18.99 -8.42 -15.69
C THR A 148 19.62 -7.18 -15.08
N LEU A 149 19.00 -6.67 -14.01
CA LEU A 149 19.60 -5.63 -13.18
C LEU A 149 20.95 -6.14 -12.64
N PRO A 150 22.02 -5.31 -12.66
CA PRO A 150 23.27 -5.71 -12.05
C PRO A 150 23.07 -5.92 -10.55
N PRO A 151 23.88 -6.76 -9.90
CA PRO A 151 23.90 -6.81 -8.44
C PRO A 151 24.21 -5.42 -7.86
N PHE A 152 23.75 -5.18 -6.64
CA PHE A 152 23.96 -3.93 -5.92
C PHE A 152 24.11 -4.18 -4.42
N GLU A 153 24.67 -3.19 -3.74
CA GLU A 153 24.66 -3.14 -2.29
C GLU A 153 23.42 -2.39 -1.81
N LEU A 154 22.80 -2.87 -0.73
CA LEU A 154 21.77 -2.13 -0.01
C LEU A 154 22.34 -1.57 1.27
N TRP A 155 22.15 -0.28 1.46
CA TRP A 155 22.61 0.47 2.61
C TRP A 155 21.44 1.08 3.34
N MET A 156 21.44 1.03 4.67
CA MET A 156 20.62 1.90 5.50
C MET A 156 21.41 3.16 5.84
N VAL A 157 20.76 4.32 5.73
CA VAL A 157 21.31 5.62 6.06
C VAL A 157 20.46 6.22 7.18
N ASP A 158 21.08 6.59 8.31
CA ASP A 158 20.44 7.46 9.30
C ASP A 158 20.68 8.91 8.84
N ASN A 159 19.63 9.56 8.34
CA ASN A 159 19.66 10.92 7.79
C ASN A 159 20.01 11.99 8.84
N SER A 160 19.87 11.67 10.13
CA SER A 160 20.25 12.60 11.21
C SER A 160 21.77 12.62 11.45
N SER A 161 22.44 11.47 11.32
CA SER A 161 23.87 11.33 11.56
C SER A 161 24.72 11.28 10.28
N GLY A 162 24.09 10.92 9.15
CA GLY A 162 24.77 10.58 7.90
C GLY A 162 25.47 9.21 7.93
N GLU A 163 25.27 8.40 8.98
CA GLU A 163 25.86 7.07 9.10
C GLU A 163 25.25 6.13 8.06
N ARG A 164 26.12 5.36 7.39
CA ARG A 164 25.74 4.33 6.42
C ARG A 164 26.09 2.96 6.98
N THR A 165 25.13 2.05 6.97
CA THR A 165 25.33 0.64 7.37
C THR A 165 24.91 -0.29 6.25
N LEU A 166 25.79 -1.22 5.89
CA LEU A 166 25.51 -2.20 4.85
C LEU A 166 24.48 -3.22 5.36
N LEU A 167 23.38 -3.38 4.63
CA LEU A 167 22.37 -4.39 4.90
C LEU A 167 22.64 -5.66 4.09
N LEU A 168 22.89 -5.52 2.78
CA LEU A 168 23.17 -6.64 1.87
C LEU A 168 24.24 -6.25 0.86
N ALA A 169 25.22 -7.13 0.63
CA ALA A 169 26.39 -6.86 -0.19
C ALA A 169 26.20 -7.16 -1.69
N GLU A 170 25.35 -8.12 -2.04
CA GLU A 170 25.16 -8.62 -3.41
C GLU A 170 23.66 -8.86 -3.69
N ALA A 171 22.84 -7.86 -3.40
CA ALA A 171 21.40 -7.92 -3.65
C ALA A 171 21.09 -7.89 -5.16
N GLN A 172 19.96 -8.47 -5.54
CA GLN A 172 19.43 -8.47 -6.91
C GLN A 172 17.91 -8.23 -6.88
N GLY A 173 17.37 -7.74 -7.99
CA GLY A 173 15.94 -7.41 -8.11
C GLY A 173 15.63 -5.96 -7.75
N GLU A 174 14.36 -5.59 -7.79
CA GLU A 174 13.92 -4.25 -7.39
C GLU A 174 13.63 -4.26 -5.87
N PRO A 175 14.22 -3.33 -5.10
CA PRO A 175 13.95 -3.24 -3.67
C PRO A 175 12.61 -2.55 -3.41
N ILE A 176 11.75 -3.25 -2.69
CA ILE A 176 10.47 -2.72 -2.19
C ILE A 176 10.54 -2.76 -0.67
N VAL A 177 10.26 -1.64 0.00
CA VAL A 177 10.38 -1.54 1.46
C VAL A 177 9.06 -1.05 2.04
N GLU A 178 8.59 -1.76 3.07
CA GLU A 178 7.41 -1.38 3.85
C GLU A 178 7.85 -1.18 5.30
N TRP A 179 7.73 0.07 5.79
CA TRP A 179 8.16 0.43 7.13
C TRP A 179 7.09 0.16 8.17
N HIS A 180 7.52 -0.30 9.33
CA HIS A 180 6.70 -0.26 10.54
C HIS A 180 6.43 1.20 10.95
N ALA A 181 5.24 1.51 11.47
CA ALA A 181 4.86 2.89 11.82
C ALA A 181 5.76 3.50 12.92
N ASP A 182 6.28 2.66 13.82
CA ASP A 182 7.26 3.06 14.85
C ASP A 182 8.74 3.04 14.38
N GLU A 183 8.96 2.68 13.12
CA GLU A 183 10.27 2.58 12.46
C GLU A 183 11.27 1.61 13.10
N ARG A 184 10.86 0.73 14.01
CA ARG A 184 11.75 -0.26 14.64
C ARG A 184 12.03 -1.43 13.71
N LEU A 185 11.08 -1.73 12.83
CA LEU A 185 11.15 -2.81 11.85
C LEU A 185 10.78 -2.30 10.45
N PHE A 186 11.16 -3.07 9.44
CA PHE A 186 10.67 -2.93 8.07
C PHE A 186 10.68 -4.30 7.38
N VAL A 187 9.84 -4.45 6.37
CA VAL A 187 9.90 -5.58 5.45
C VAL A 187 10.58 -5.11 4.18
N LEU A 188 11.60 -5.84 3.75
CA LEU A 188 12.33 -5.60 2.51
C LEU A 188 12.06 -6.76 1.56
N GLY A 189 11.48 -6.47 0.40
CA GLY A 189 11.36 -7.40 -0.72
C GLY A 189 12.40 -7.10 -1.79
N LEU A 190 12.99 -8.16 -2.35
CA LEU A 190 13.92 -8.11 -3.47
C LEU A 190 13.44 -9.04 -4.59
N GLY A 191 13.04 -8.47 -5.72
CA GLY A 191 12.59 -9.24 -6.88
C GLY A 191 11.81 -8.39 -7.88
N ALA A 192 11.21 -9.05 -8.86
CA ALA A 192 10.17 -8.44 -9.68
C ALA A 192 8.81 -8.67 -9.00
N PHE A 193 7.83 -7.80 -9.28
CA PHE A 193 6.43 -8.01 -8.86
C PHE A 193 6.00 -9.46 -9.16
N GLY A 194 5.70 -10.23 -8.11
CA GLY A 194 5.29 -11.63 -8.21
C GLY A 194 6.28 -12.67 -7.68
N GLU A 195 7.57 -12.33 -7.58
CA GLU A 195 8.65 -13.24 -7.18
C GLU A 195 9.70 -12.53 -6.33
N ALA A 196 9.29 -12.03 -5.15
CA ALA A 196 10.21 -11.38 -4.23
C ALA A 196 10.78 -12.37 -3.21
N THR A 197 12.07 -12.20 -2.88
CA THR A 197 12.67 -12.70 -1.63
C THR A 197 12.41 -11.68 -0.54
N LEU A 198 11.87 -12.10 0.61
CA LEU A 198 11.54 -11.21 1.71
C LEU A 198 12.55 -11.29 2.85
N TYR A 199 12.78 -10.14 3.47
CA TYR A 199 13.63 -9.96 4.64
C TYR A 199 12.90 -9.14 5.69
N ILE A 200 13.14 -9.45 6.96
CA ILE A 200 12.76 -8.62 8.10
C ILE A 200 13.97 -7.78 8.52
N GLY A 201 13.83 -6.47 8.41
CA GLY A 201 14.82 -5.50 8.83
C GLY A 201 14.53 -4.93 10.22
N SER A 202 15.58 -4.62 10.97
CA SER A 202 15.48 -3.90 12.24
C SER A 202 16.40 -2.68 12.26
N THR A 203 15.87 -1.53 12.67
CA THR A 203 16.65 -0.29 12.80
C THR A 203 17.42 -0.20 14.12
N GLU A 204 17.05 -1.00 15.13
CA GLU A 204 17.75 -1.00 16.43
C GLU A 204 19.14 -1.62 16.36
N ILE A 205 19.24 -2.71 15.61
CA ILE A 205 20.48 -3.47 15.40
C ILE A 205 21.04 -3.32 13.98
N VAL A 206 20.31 -2.60 13.11
CA VAL A 206 20.67 -2.29 11.73
C VAL A 206 21.08 -3.53 10.93
N GLN A 207 20.16 -4.49 10.86
CA GLN A 207 20.37 -5.71 10.09
C GLN A 207 19.08 -6.15 9.42
N VAL A 208 19.23 -6.99 8.38
CA VAL A 208 18.12 -7.73 7.78
C VAL A 208 18.33 -9.23 8.00
N VAL A 209 17.24 -9.95 8.20
CA VAL A 209 17.21 -11.42 8.33
C VAL A 209 16.27 -11.97 7.26
N PRO A 210 16.65 -13.01 6.50
CA PRO A 210 15.72 -13.66 5.57
C PRO A 210 14.43 -14.06 6.29
N LEU A 211 13.29 -13.90 5.64
CA LEU A 211 12.00 -14.25 6.26
C LEU A 211 11.95 -15.75 6.65
N GLU A 212 12.61 -16.61 5.89
CA GLU A 212 12.77 -18.05 6.17
C GLU A 212 13.54 -18.37 7.46
N ASP A 213 14.42 -17.47 7.87
CA ASP A 213 15.15 -17.58 9.13
C ASP A 213 14.37 -16.96 10.30
N PHE A 214 13.36 -16.13 10.01
CA PHE A 214 12.54 -15.43 11.01
C PHE A 214 11.27 -16.19 11.39
N ALA A 215 10.59 -16.78 10.41
CA ALA A 215 9.28 -17.41 10.60
C ALA A 215 9.18 -18.73 9.83
N ASP A 216 8.44 -19.68 10.39
CA ASP A 216 8.08 -20.91 9.68
C ASP A 216 7.16 -20.54 8.51
N HIS A 217 7.68 -20.62 7.30
CA HIS A 217 6.92 -20.50 6.06
C HIS A 217 7.34 -21.60 5.08
N ALA A 218 6.49 -21.90 4.10
CA ALA A 218 6.67 -23.08 3.25
C ALA A 218 7.67 -22.89 2.09
N GLY A 219 8.64 -21.97 2.23
CA GLY A 219 9.69 -21.74 1.23
C GLY A 219 9.21 -21.18 -0.10
N TRP A 220 8.12 -20.41 -0.10
CA TRP A 220 7.55 -19.84 -1.33
C TRP A 220 8.32 -18.62 -1.81
N THR A 221 8.23 -18.36 -3.11
CA THR A 221 8.34 -17.00 -3.63
C THR A 221 7.04 -16.26 -3.35
N TYR A 222 7.11 -14.94 -3.17
CA TYR A 222 5.96 -14.15 -2.72
C TYR A 222 5.43 -13.26 -3.81
N TYR A 223 4.11 -13.28 -4.01
CA TYR A 223 3.47 -12.38 -4.97
C TYR A 223 3.25 -10.98 -4.38
N GLY A 224 2.78 -10.95 -3.15
CA GLY A 224 2.43 -9.71 -2.46
C GLY A 224 2.51 -9.90 -0.96
N TRP A 225 2.69 -8.78 -0.28
CA TRP A 225 2.71 -8.71 1.16
C TRP A 225 2.14 -7.38 1.63
N SER A 226 1.73 -7.33 2.89
CA SER A 226 1.45 -6.07 3.56
C SER A 226 1.60 -6.21 5.07
N VAL A 227 2.21 -5.22 5.68
CA VAL A 227 2.37 -5.10 7.13
C VAL A 227 1.11 -4.44 7.71
N SER A 228 0.64 -4.93 8.86
CA SER A 228 -0.52 -4.36 9.54
C SER A 228 -0.25 -2.93 10.05
N PRO A 229 -1.26 -2.08 10.28
CA PRO A 229 -1.05 -0.70 10.74
C PRO A 229 -0.38 -0.57 12.13
N ASN A 230 -0.68 -1.48 13.06
CA ASN A 230 0.05 -1.60 14.33
C ASN A 230 1.41 -2.31 14.17
N SER A 231 1.65 -2.80 12.95
CA SER A 231 2.82 -3.46 12.41
C SER A 231 3.37 -4.64 13.23
N ASN A 232 2.45 -5.32 13.92
CA ASN A 232 2.73 -6.59 14.59
C ASN A 232 2.40 -7.83 13.75
N LYS A 233 1.82 -7.66 12.55
CA LYS A 233 1.48 -8.76 11.63
C LYS A 233 1.93 -8.46 10.22
N LEU A 234 2.20 -9.51 9.46
CA LEU A 234 2.51 -9.50 8.04
C LEU A 234 1.57 -10.46 7.32
N ALA A 235 0.82 -9.96 6.34
CA ALA A 235 0.03 -10.77 5.43
C ALA A 235 0.90 -11.10 4.20
N LEU A 236 0.88 -12.36 3.77
CA LEU A 236 1.68 -12.87 2.67
C LEU A 236 0.84 -13.70 1.71
N ALA A 237 1.01 -13.46 0.42
CA ALA A 237 0.54 -14.33 -0.65
C ALA A 237 1.68 -15.17 -1.20
N SER A 238 1.45 -16.47 -1.41
CA SER A 238 2.32 -17.28 -2.24
C SER A 238 2.33 -16.76 -3.69
N SER A 239 3.41 -16.99 -4.43
CA SER A 239 3.56 -16.59 -5.85
C SER A 239 2.54 -17.24 -6.77
N ASP A 240 2.09 -18.45 -6.42
CA ASP A 240 0.99 -19.14 -7.09
C ASP A 240 -0.39 -18.74 -6.56
N PHE A 241 -0.46 -17.70 -5.72
CA PHE A 241 -1.64 -17.20 -5.03
C PHE A 241 -2.35 -18.19 -4.12
N SER A 242 -2.01 -19.49 -4.17
CA SER A 242 -2.81 -20.56 -3.58
C SER A 242 -2.92 -20.47 -2.06
N GLN A 243 -2.10 -19.64 -1.40
CA GLN A 243 -2.08 -19.53 0.06
C GLN A 243 -1.96 -18.08 0.52
N LEU A 244 -2.72 -17.77 1.58
CA LEU A 244 -2.54 -16.60 2.41
C LEU A 244 -1.96 -17.05 3.75
N GLN A 245 -0.85 -16.42 4.16
CA GLN A 245 -0.25 -16.63 5.46
C GLN A 245 -0.21 -15.33 6.24
N ILE A 246 -0.58 -15.38 7.52
CA ILE A 246 -0.39 -14.28 8.47
C ILE A 246 0.75 -14.66 9.40
N ILE A 247 1.76 -13.79 9.48
CA ILE A 247 2.93 -13.95 10.35
C ILE A 247 2.92 -12.89 11.43
N SER A 248 3.11 -13.31 12.68
CA SER A 248 3.40 -12.43 13.81
C SER A 248 4.84 -11.91 13.70
N LEU A 249 4.99 -10.59 13.66
CA LEU A 249 6.30 -9.94 13.63
C LEU A 249 6.95 -9.84 15.03
N GLU A 250 6.25 -10.26 16.09
CA GLU A 250 6.80 -10.30 17.45
C GLU A 250 7.64 -11.56 17.69
N ASP A 251 7.18 -12.71 17.18
CA ASP A 251 7.75 -14.01 17.50
C ASP A 251 7.94 -14.95 16.30
N GLY A 252 7.58 -14.50 15.09
CA GLY A 252 7.68 -15.29 13.86
C GLY A 252 6.64 -16.41 13.76
N SER A 253 5.68 -16.49 14.70
CA SER A 253 4.60 -17.48 14.60
C SER A 253 3.73 -17.19 13.38
N SER A 254 3.26 -18.24 12.71
CA SER A 254 2.53 -18.11 11.46
C SER A 254 1.27 -18.96 11.42
N GLN A 255 0.28 -18.50 10.65
CA GLN A 255 -0.97 -19.19 10.43
C GLN A 255 -1.39 -19.07 8.96
N TYR A 256 -1.97 -20.14 8.41
CA TYR A 256 -2.56 -20.14 7.08
C TYR A 256 -4.04 -19.77 7.16
N ALA A 257 -4.48 -18.88 6.28
CA ALA A 257 -5.89 -18.59 6.11
C ALA A 257 -6.55 -19.65 5.22
N GLU A 258 -7.77 -20.06 5.58
CA GLU A 258 -8.61 -20.86 4.70
C GLU A 258 -9.12 -20.01 3.53
N GLY A 259 -9.30 -20.60 2.34
CA GLY A 259 -9.80 -19.86 1.16
C GLY A 259 -8.71 -19.26 0.27
N GLY A 260 -7.65 -20.03 0.02
CA GLY A 260 -6.51 -19.70 -0.83
C GLY A 260 -6.87 -19.12 -2.21
N ASN A 261 -5.89 -18.41 -2.80
CA ASN A 261 -5.93 -17.51 -3.98
C ASN A 261 -5.65 -16.02 -3.69
N ALA A 262 -5.05 -15.67 -2.55
CA ALA A 262 -4.96 -14.27 -2.13
C ALA A 262 -3.93 -13.43 -2.92
N ALA A 263 -4.32 -12.20 -3.21
CA ALA A 263 -3.53 -11.13 -3.77
C ALA A 263 -4.04 -9.78 -3.23
N PHE A 264 -3.23 -8.72 -3.30
CA PHE A 264 -3.61 -7.34 -2.95
C PHE A 264 -4.24 -7.19 -1.56
N PHE A 265 -3.39 -6.95 -0.56
CA PHE A 265 -3.79 -6.89 0.83
C PHE A 265 -4.12 -5.47 1.29
N TYR A 266 -5.17 -5.35 2.10
CA TYR A 266 -5.53 -4.12 2.79
C TYR A 266 -5.92 -4.45 4.23
N TRP A 267 -5.14 -3.97 5.18
CA TRP A 267 -5.42 -4.16 6.60
C TRP A 267 -6.47 -3.16 7.11
N THR A 268 -7.31 -3.60 8.03
CA THR A 268 -8.08 -2.67 8.86
C THR A 268 -7.15 -1.87 9.77
N PRO A 269 -7.49 -0.60 10.11
CA PRO A 269 -6.71 0.21 11.05
C PRO A 269 -6.46 -0.46 12.40
N ASP A 270 -7.43 -1.22 12.92
CA ASP A 270 -7.31 -1.98 14.16
C ASP A 270 -6.39 -3.22 14.05
N SER A 271 -5.89 -3.51 12.85
CA SER A 271 -5.00 -4.63 12.53
C SER A 271 -5.58 -6.01 12.88
N GLN A 272 -6.91 -6.11 12.97
CA GLN A 272 -7.61 -7.37 13.27
C GLN A 272 -8.03 -8.12 12.01
N ARG A 273 -8.24 -7.41 10.90
CA ARG A 273 -8.74 -7.98 9.66
C ARG A 273 -7.86 -7.57 8.49
N VAL A 274 -7.72 -8.46 7.52
CA VAL A 274 -7.09 -8.15 6.23
C VAL A 274 -8.06 -8.47 5.12
N TYR A 275 -8.38 -7.47 4.32
CA TYR A 275 -9.10 -7.64 3.07
C TYR A 275 -8.12 -8.05 1.98
N TYR A 276 -8.56 -8.94 1.11
CA TYR A 276 -7.74 -9.39 0.00
C TYR A 276 -8.59 -9.70 -1.23
N LYS A 277 -7.98 -9.53 -2.40
CA LYS A 277 -8.52 -9.95 -3.68
C LYS A 277 -8.10 -11.40 -3.92
N ALA A 278 -9.04 -12.30 -4.18
CA ALA A 278 -8.73 -13.66 -4.57
C ALA A 278 -8.66 -13.80 -6.11
N LEU A 279 -7.66 -14.53 -6.60
CA LEU A 279 -7.43 -14.82 -8.02
C LEU A 279 -7.43 -16.34 -8.30
N SER A 280 -8.36 -16.81 -9.13
CA SER A 280 -8.40 -18.20 -9.58
C SER A 280 -7.31 -18.47 -10.62
N LEU A 281 -6.31 -19.28 -10.25
CA LEU A 281 -5.35 -19.83 -11.21
C LEU A 281 -5.97 -20.79 -12.22
N LYS A 282 -7.07 -21.48 -11.86
CA LYS A 282 -7.70 -22.50 -12.72
C LYS A 282 -8.22 -21.92 -14.05
N SER A 283 -8.48 -20.61 -14.09
CA SER A 283 -8.97 -19.91 -15.27
C SER A 283 -8.01 -18.84 -15.80
N GLY A 284 -6.74 -18.84 -15.36
CA GLY A 284 -5.72 -17.94 -15.90
C GLY A 284 -5.60 -16.61 -15.17
N MET A 285 -5.63 -16.63 -13.83
CA MET A 285 -5.61 -15.45 -12.94
C MET A 285 -6.86 -14.59 -13.05
N GLU A 286 -8.02 -15.23 -13.26
CA GLU A 286 -9.28 -14.50 -13.19
C GLU A 286 -9.60 -14.15 -11.74
N PHE A 287 -10.24 -13.01 -11.54
CA PHE A 287 -10.72 -12.60 -10.24
C PHE A 287 -11.83 -13.56 -9.76
N ASP A 288 -11.66 -14.07 -8.54
CA ASP A 288 -12.61 -14.98 -7.88
C ASP A 288 -13.58 -14.18 -7.00
N GLY A 289 -13.04 -13.33 -6.12
CA GLY A 289 -13.83 -12.52 -5.22
C GLY A 289 -13.00 -11.65 -4.28
N TYR A 290 -13.65 -10.78 -3.52
CA TYR A 290 -13.06 -10.09 -2.38
C TYR A 290 -13.43 -10.82 -1.10
N TYR A 291 -12.43 -10.96 -0.24
CA TYR A 291 -12.55 -11.66 1.02
C TYR A 291 -12.03 -10.78 2.14
N VAL A 292 -12.50 -11.04 3.36
CA VAL A 292 -11.89 -10.54 4.59
C VAL A 292 -11.45 -11.72 5.44
N TYR A 293 -10.20 -11.70 5.89
CA TYR A 293 -9.69 -12.64 6.87
C TYR A 293 -9.65 -11.99 8.24
N ASP A 294 -10.39 -12.56 9.19
CA ASP A 294 -10.32 -12.19 10.60
C ASP A 294 -9.19 -12.96 11.27
N THR A 295 -8.18 -12.23 11.75
CA THR A 295 -6.97 -12.83 12.33
C THR A 295 -7.19 -13.46 13.70
N ALA A 296 -8.22 -13.03 14.44
CA ALA A 296 -8.54 -13.55 15.75
C ALA A 296 -9.44 -14.79 15.65
N ALA A 297 -10.44 -14.75 14.75
CA ALA A 297 -11.31 -15.89 14.46
C ALA A 297 -10.63 -16.93 13.55
N GLN A 298 -9.53 -16.55 12.88
CA GLN A 298 -8.79 -17.36 11.93
C GLN A 298 -9.67 -17.87 10.77
N SER A 299 -10.57 -17.02 10.29
CA SER A 299 -11.56 -17.38 9.28
C SER A 299 -11.65 -16.34 8.18
N SER A 300 -11.90 -16.81 6.96
CA SER A 300 -12.17 -15.95 5.81
C SER A 300 -13.66 -15.87 5.53
N GLU A 301 -14.14 -14.68 5.21
CA GLU A 301 -15.51 -14.42 4.74
C GLU A 301 -15.46 -13.84 3.34
N LEU A 302 -16.31 -14.37 2.45
CA LEU A 302 -16.50 -13.85 1.09
C LEU A 302 -17.41 -12.62 1.15
N LEU A 303 -16.87 -11.47 0.73
CA LEU A 303 -17.62 -10.21 0.70
C LEU A 303 -18.32 -9.99 -0.64
N LEU A 304 -17.62 -10.30 -1.74
CA LEU A 304 -18.08 -9.98 -3.08
C LEU A 304 -17.53 -10.96 -4.11
N THR A 305 -18.36 -11.46 -5.01
CA THR A 305 -17.94 -12.32 -6.12
C THR A 305 -17.91 -11.57 -7.44
N GLN A 306 -17.14 -12.08 -8.40
CA GLN A 306 -17.20 -11.60 -9.79
C GLN A 306 -18.61 -11.70 -10.37
N ASP A 307 -19.40 -12.71 -9.99
CA ASP A 307 -20.78 -12.87 -10.49
C ASP A 307 -21.69 -11.73 -10.05
N ILE A 308 -21.59 -11.30 -8.78
CA ILE A 308 -22.37 -10.15 -8.26
C ILE A 308 -21.98 -8.88 -9.02
N LEU A 309 -20.68 -8.66 -9.21
CA LEU A 309 -20.17 -7.52 -9.97
C LEU A 309 -20.62 -7.53 -11.43
N THR A 310 -20.55 -8.70 -12.08
CA THR A 310 -20.95 -8.85 -13.49
C THR A 310 -22.45 -8.65 -13.67
N ALA A 311 -23.27 -9.10 -12.71
CA ALA A 311 -24.72 -8.86 -12.71
C ALA A 311 -25.06 -7.36 -12.66
N GLU A 312 -24.22 -6.56 -12.01
CA GLU A 312 -24.30 -5.10 -11.96
C GLU A 312 -23.58 -4.41 -13.15
N GLY A 313 -23.13 -5.18 -14.15
CA GLY A 313 -22.44 -4.67 -15.34
C GLY A 313 -20.97 -4.30 -15.13
N LEU A 314 -20.37 -4.70 -14.00
CA LEU A 314 -18.98 -4.41 -13.65
C LEU A 314 -18.06 -5.58 -14.06
N CYS A 315 -17.04 -5.30 -14.88
CA CYS A 315 -16.02 -6.27 -15.30
C CYS A 315 -14.67 -5.93 -14.66
N LEU A 316 -14.41 -6.42 -13.44
CA LEU A 316 -13.26 -6.02 -12.63
C LEU A 316 -11.95 -6.75 -12.99
N GLN A 317 -11.35 -6.42 -14.13
CA GLN A 317 -9.98 -6.91 -14.41
C GLN A 317 -8.91 -6.13 -13.62
N SER A 318 -9.09 -4.82 -13.41
CA SER A 318 -8.12 -3.94 -12.78
C SER A 318 -8.80 -3.05 -11.74
N CYS A 319 -8.82 -3.50 -10.49
CA CYS A 319 -9.57 -2.83 -9.43
C CYS A 319 -8.72 -2.49 -8.22
N TYR A 320 -8.76 -1.22 -7.83
CA TYR A 320 -8.39 -0.79 -6.48
C TYR A 320 -9.47 -1.28 -5.52
N PHE A 321 -9.08 -1.73 -4.34
CA PHE A 321 -10.02 -2.06 -3.28
C PHE A 321 -9.51 -1.41 -2.01
N VAL A 322 -10.21 -0.42 -1.50
CA VAL A 322 -9.74 0.35 -0.34
C VAL A 322 -10.83 0.32 0.72
N PRO A 323 -10.75 -0.57 1.71
CA PRO A 323 -11.73 -0.63 2.79
C PRO A 323 -11.70 0.65 3.61
N SER A 324 -12.86 1.09 4.11
CA SER A 324 -12.97 2.20 5.05
C SER A 324 -12.27 1.84 6.37
N PRO A 325 -11.83 2.84 7.15
CA PRO A 325 -11.21 2.62 8.45
C PRO A 325 -12.06 1.79 9.41
N ASP A 326 -13.39 1.93 9.39
CA ASP A 326 -14.30 1.15 10.22
C ASP A 326 -14.62 -0.25 9.63
N GLY A 327 -14.22 -0.49 8.38
CA GLY A 327 -14.48 -1.71 7.63
C GLY A 327 -15.94 -1.91 7.24
N SER A 328 -16.79 -0.89 7.37
CA SER A 328 -18.20 -0.94 6.97
C SER A 328 -18.41 -0.65 5.47
N ARG A 329 -17.39 -0.11 4.79
CA ARG A 329 -17.44 0.29 3.39
C ARG A 329 -16.14 -0.04 2.68
N ALA A 330 -16.14 0.02 1.35
CA ALA A 330 -14.93 0.01 0.55
C ALA A 330 -15.08 0.84 -0.72
N LEU A 331 -13.96 1.42 -1.14
CA LEU A 331 -13.82 1.98 -2.48
C LEU A 331 -13.38 0.87 -3.42
N VAL A 332 -14.15 0.65 -4.48
CA VAL A 332 -13.79 -0.27 -5.56
C VAL A 332 -13.54 0.56 -6.81
N GLY A 333 -12.26 0.68 -7.17
CA GLY A 333 -11.88 1.29 -8.43
C GLY A 333 -12.12 0.32 -9.58
N TRP A 334 -12.56 0.80 -10.73
CA TRP A 334 -12.57 0.06 -11.97
C TRP A 334 -12.07 0.97 -13.09
N GLY A 335 -11.02 0.55 -13.80
CA GLY A 335 -10.56 1.22 -15.00
C GLY A 335 -10.71 0.30 -16.20
N ASP A 336 -11.39 0.74 -17.26
CA ASP A 336 -11.08 0.27 -18.61
C ASP A 336 -10.07 1.21 -19.29
N TYR A 337 -9.63 0.89 -20.51
CA TYR A 337 -8.73 1.78 -21.27
C TYR A 337 -9.32 3.17 -21.55
N THR A 338 -10.59 3.39 -21.25
CA THR A 338 -11.35 4.59 -21.57
C THR A 338 -11.92 5.33 -20.35
N HIS A 339 -12.10 4.68 -19.22
CA HIS A 339 -12.79 5.28 -18.08
C HIS A 339 -12.28 4.66 -16.79
N ASP A 340 -11.87 5.53 -15.86
CA ASP A 340 -11.71 5.18 -14.46
C ASP A 340 -13.00 5.53 -13.73
N TYR A 341 -13.46 4.59 -12.92
CA TYR A 341 -14.59 4.69 -12.02
C TYR A 341 -14.11 4.36 -10.62
N LEU A 342 -14.63 5.07 -9.63
CA LEU A 342 -14.45 4.74 -8.23
C LEU A 342 -15.83 4.56 -7.62
N TRP A 343 -16.12 3.35 -7.17
CA TRP A 343 -17.39 2.95 -6.58
C TRP A 343 -17.25 2.93 -5.07
N LEU A 344 -18.25 3.43 -4.35
CA LEU A 344 -18.34 3.22 -2.91
C LEU A 344 -19.37 2.11 -2.63
N ILE A 345 -18.92 1.04 -1.97
CA ILE A 345 -19.70 -0.12 -1.59
C ILE A 345 -19.85 -0.14 -0.07
N ASP A 346 -21.06 -0.34 0.45
CA ASP A 346 -21.27 -0.68 1.86
C ASP A 346 -21.22 -2.21 2.02
N PHE A 347 -20.59 -2.69 3.09
CA PHE A 347 -20.68 -4.07 3.53
C PHE A 347 -21.91 -4.28 4.43
N PRO A 348 -22.54 -5.47 4.39
CA PRO A 348 -23.75 -5.78 5.16
C PRO A 348 -23.56 -5.80 6.68
#